data_AF-A0A3D2FA60-F1
#
_entry.id   AF-A0A3D2FA60-F1
#
_cell.length_a   1.000
_cell.length_b   1.000
_cell.length_c   1.000
_cell.angle_alpha   90.00
_cell.angle_beta   90.00
_cell.angle_gamma   90.00
#
_symmetry.space_group_name_H-M   'P 1'
#
loop_
_entity.id
_entity.type
_entity.pdbx_description
1 polymer ?
#
loop_
_entity_poly.entity_id
_entity_poly.type
_entity_poly.pdbx_seq_one_letter_code
_entity_poly.pdbx_strand_id
1 'polypeptide(L)' 'TGYLVQLAWHIGNRHTPCQIESERLLIQNDVVIGHMLEHLGATVTQIDAPFTPEGGAYGHGRTHSHEHGATAHDHDR' A
#
# COMPACT_ATOMS: atom_id res chain seq x y z
N THR A 1 7.80 -22.19 9.28
CA THR A 1 6.81 -21.14 9.67
C THR A 1 7.23 -19.71 9.33
N GLY A 2 8.36 -19.45 8.65
CA GLY A 2 8.77 -18.09 8.24
C GLY A 2 8.34 -17.63 6.84
N TYR A 3 7.56 -18.43 6.12
CA TYR A 3 7.25 -18.20 4.70
C TYR A 3 6.39 -16.94 4.49
N LEU A 4 5.33 -16.77 5.28
CA LEU A 4 4.47 -15.58 5.22
C LEU A 4 5.23 -14.30 5.58
N VAL A 5 6.19 -14.36 6.51
CA VAL A 5 7.00 -13.20 6.90
C VAL A 5 7.88 -12.72 5.74
N GLN A 6 8.47 -13.65 4.99
CA GLN A 6 9.25 -13.30 3.80
C GLN A 6 8.36 -12.66 2.72
N LEU A 7 7.18 -13.24 2.44
CA LEU A 7 6.24 -12.67 1.48
C LEU A 7 5.78 -11.26 1.90
N ALA A 8 5.44 -11.07 3.18
CA ALA A 8 5.05 -9.76 3.72
C ALA A 8 6.17 -8.72 3.52
N TRP A 9 7.43 -9.12 3.72
CA TRP A 9 8.58 -8.25 3.44
C TRP A 9 8.66 -7.85 1.97
N HIS A 10 8.49 -8.79 1.03
CA HIS A 10 8.51 -8.50 -0.40
C HIS A 10 7.39 -7.56 -0.84
N ILE A 11 6.19 -7.71 -0.27
CA ILE A 11 5.03 -6.84 -0.51
C ILE A 11 5.30 -5.44 0.04
N GLY A 12 5.80 -5.35 1.28
CA GLY A 12 6.16 -4.08 1.92
C GLY A 12 7.25 -3.31 1.16
N ASN A 13 8.26 -4.01 0.62
CA ASN A 13 9.31 -3.43 -0.22
C ASN A 13 8.77 -2.80 -1.53
N ARG A 14 7.51 -3.02 -1.88
CA ARG A 14 6.84 -2.40 -3.05
C ARG A 14 5.84 -1.32 -2.66
N HIS A 15 5.84 -0.92 -1.39
CA HIS A 15 4.88 0.04 -0.84
C HIS A 15 3.42 -0.35 -1.17
N THR A 16 3.14 -1.67 -1.26
CA THR A 16 1.81 -2.18 -1.55
C THR A 16 1.03 -2.32 -0.25
N PRO A 17 -0.20 -1.76 -0.15
CA PRO A 17 -1.06 -1.98 1.01
C PRO A 17 -1.31 -3.47 1.22
N CYS A 18 -1.06 -3.96 2.43
CA CYS A 18 -1.29 -5.35 2.79
C CYS A 18 -1.97 -5.46 4.15
N GLN A 19 -2.86 -6.44 4.28
CA GLN A 19 -3.44 -6.86 5.54
C GLN A 19 -2.81 -8.20 5.91
N ILE A 20 -2.25 -8.25 7.11
CA ILE A 20 -1.54 -9.43 7.62
C ILE A 20 -2.51 -10.17 8.55
N GLU A 21 -2.84 -11.41 8.20
CA GLU A 21 -3.59 -12.32 9.08
C GLU A 21 -2.70 -13.47 9.53
N SER A 22 -3.16 -14.23 10.54
CA SER A 22 -2.36 -15.31 11.13
C SER A 22 -1.99 -16.41 10.12
N GLU A 23 -2.83 -16.63 9.11
CA GLU A 23 -2.68 -17.75 8.16
C GLU A 23 -2.56 -17.29 6.69
N ARG A 24 -2.73 -15.99 6.40
CA ARG A 24 -2.72 -15.46 5.03
C ARG A 24 -2.36 -13.97 4.98
N LEU A 25 -1.99 -13.52 3.78
CA LEU A 25 -1.78 -12.12 3.47
C LEU A 25 -2.81 -11.68 2.44
N LEU A 26 -3.44 -10.54 2.67
CA LEU A 26 -4.36 -9.94 1.72
C LEU A 26 -3.72 -8.69 1.13
N ILE A 27 -3.88 -8.51 -0.16
CA ILE A 27 -3.44 -7.35 -0.92
C ILE A 27 -4.58 -6.91 -1.84
N GLN A 28 -4.52 -5.67 -2.34
CA GLN A 28 -5.39 -5.29 -3.44
C GLN A 28 -5.11 -6.17 -4.66
N ASN A 29 -6.15 -6.37 -5.47
CA ASN A 29 -6.02 -7.16 -6.69
C ASN A 29 -5.08 -6.46 -7.68
N ASP A 30 -3.81 -6.87 -7.65
CA ASP A 30 -2.75 -6.38 -8.50
C ASP A 30 -2.08 -7.57 -9.19
N VAL A 31 -2.20 -7.62 -10.51
CA VAL A 31 -1.65 -8.71 -11.33
C VAL A 31 -0.12 -8.76 -11.29
N VAL A 32 0.55 -7.61 -11.14
CA VAL A 32 2.02 -7.54 -11.09
C VAL A 32 2.53 -8.10 -9.77
N ILE A 33 1.91 -7.72 -8.66
CA ILE A 33 2.24 -8.25 -7.34
C ILE A 33 1.87 -9.74 -7.25
N GLY A 34 0.70 -10.12 -7.76
CA GLY A 34 0.27 -11.51 -7.84
C GLY A 34 1.30 -12.39 -8.54
N HIS A 35 1.71 -12.02 -9.76
CA HIS A 35 2.73 -12.77 -10.50
C HIS A 35 4.08 -12.82 -9.79
N MET A 36 4.50 -11.74 -9.12
CA MET A 36 5.72 -11.75 -8.32
C MET A 36 5.60 -12.77 -7.16
N LEU A 37 4.48 -12.79 -6.46
CA LEU A 37 4.26 -13.73 -5.35
C LEU A 37 4.26 -15.18 -5.85
N GLU A 38 3.65 -15.45 -7.00
CA GLU A 38 3.72 -16.76 -7.65
C GLU A 38 5.16 -17.18 -7.98
N HIS A 39 6.00 -16.26 -8.47
CA HIS A 39 7.43 -16.53 -8.72
C HIS A 39 8.23 -16.81 -7.44
N LEU A 40 7.78 -16.30 -6.29
CA LEU A 40 8.33 -16.60 -4.96
C LEU A 40 7.74 -17.92 -4.38
N GLY A 41 6.93 -18.64 -5.16
CA GLY A 41 6.31 -19.91 -4.79
C GLY A 41 5.01 -19.79 -4.01
N ALA A 42 4.39 -18.60 -3.96
CA ALA A 42 3.18 -18.38 -3.19
C ALA A 42 1.95 -18.83 -3.97
N THR A 43 0.95 -19.36 -3.27
CA THR A 43 -0.37 -19.60 -3.85
C THR A 43 -1.18 -18.30 -3.76
N VAL A 44 -1.53 -17.73 -4.91
CA VAL A 44 -2.33 -16.51 -5.00
C VAL A 44 -3.77 -16.88 -5.38
N THR A 45 -4.73 -16.46 -4.56
CA THR A 45 -6.16 -16.70 -4.79
C THR A 45 -6.90 -15.38 -4.81
N GLN A 46 -7.69 -15.17 -5.86
CA GLN A 46 -8.59 -14.03 -5.98
C GLN A 46 -9.81 -14.26 -5.10
N ILE A 47 -10.09 -13.35 -4.17
CA ILE A 47 -11.26 -13.42 -3.29
C ILE A 47 -11.92 -12.05 -3.18
N ASP A 48 -13.21 -12.04 -2.87
CA ASP A 48 -13.91 -10.85 -2.41
C ASP A 48 -14.04 -10.93 -0.88
N ALA A 49 -13.43 -9.98 -0.19
CA ALA A 49 -13.38 -9.93 1.27
C ALA A 49 -13.19 -8.49 1.76
N PRO A 50 -13.65 -8.15 2.98
CA PRO A 50 -13.34 -6.86 3.57
C PRO A 50 -11.82 -6.69 3.69
N PHE A 51 -11.32 -5.59 3.14
CA PHE A 51 -9.91 -5.25 3.10
C PHE A 51 -9.65 -4.01 3.96
N THR A 52 -9.07 -4.25 5.13
CA THR A 52 -8.61 -3.24 6.08
C THR A 52 -7.08 -3.35 6.16
N PRO A 53 -6.35 -2.81 5.15
CA PRO A 53 -4.89 -2.85 5.19
C PRO A 53 -4.41 -2.18 6.46
N GLU A 54 -3.33 -2.71 7.03
CA GLU A 54 -2.65 -1.98 8.11
C GLU A 54 -2.31 -0.59 7.56
N GLY A 55 -2.76 0.46 8.25
CA GLY A 55 -2.68 1.83 7.74
C GLY A 55 -1.30 2.08 7.17
N GLY A 56 -1.24 2.35 5.85
CA GLY A 56 0.04 2.36 5.14
C GLY A 56 1.02 3.36 5.76
N ALA A 57 2.29 3.30 5.36
CA ALA A 57 3.32 4.26 5.76
C ALA A 57 2.93 5.74 5.49
N TYR A 58 1.87 5.97 4.72
CA TYR A 58 1.26 7.26 4.42
C TYR A 58 -0.24 7.28 4.73
N GLY A 59 -0.64 6.75 5.88
CA GLY A 59 -1.96 6.98 6.50
C GLY A 59 -2.16 8.46 6.85
N HIS A 60 -2.13 9.31 5.82
CA HIS A 60 -2.42 10.72 5.88
C HIS A 60 -2.85 11.25 4.51
N GLY A 61 -3.86 10.61 3.92
CA GLY A 61 -4.79 11.31 3.05
C GLY A 61 -5.60 12.33 3.85
N ARG A 62 -4.97 13.39 4.37
CA ARG A 62 -5.68 14.65 4.51
C ARG A 62 -5.91 15.13 3.09
N THR A 63 -7.17 15.17 2.72
CA THR A 63 -7.70 15.92 1.58
C THR A 63 -6.85 17.15 1.29
N HIS A 64 -6.53 17.35 0.01
CA HIS A 64 -6.18 18.65 -0.51
C HIS A 64 -7.22 19.68 -0.01
N SER A 65 -6.77 20.68 0.76
CA SER A 65 -7.32 22.03 0.65
C SER A 65 -6.22 22.86 0.03
N HIS A 66 -6.31 23.05 -1.28
CA HIS A 66 -5.58 24.09 -1.98
C HIS A 66 -6.12 25.45 -1.51
N GLU A 67 -5.40 26.13 -0.64
CA GLU A 67 -5.53 27.59 -0.51
C GLU A 67 -4.44 28.23 -1.37
N HIS A 68 -4.79 28.55 -2.62
CA HIS A 68 -4.06 29.54 -3.38
C HIS A 68 -4.47 30.92 -2.84
N GLY A 69 -3.57 31.60 -2.12
CA GLY A 69 -3.84 32.91 -1.55
C GLY A 69 -2.59 33.74 -1.34
N ALA A 70 -2.19 34.44 -2.41
CA ALA A 70 -1.31 35.62 -2.43
C ALA A 70 0.19 35.44 -2.09
N THR A 71 0.98 35.24 -3.14
CA THR A 71 2.30 35.86 -3.27
C THR A 71 2.15 37.38 -3.15
N ALA A 72 2.46 37.95 -1.99
CA ALA A 72 2.70 39.38 -1.89
C ALA A 72 4.14 39.67 -2.36
N HIS A 73 4.28 39.91 -3.67
CA HIS A 73 5.39 40.72 -4.17
C HIS A 73 5.09 42.16 -3.77
N ASP A 74 5.68 42.63 -2.68
CA ASP A 74 5.77 44.07 -2.43
C ASP A 74 6.99 44.60 -3.19
N HIS A 75 6.71 45.22 -4.33
CA HIS A 75 7.57 46.24 -4.90
C HIS A 75 7.02 47.57 -4.41
N ASP A 76 7.73 48.24 -3.49
CA ASP A 76 7.66 49.69 -3.41
C ASP A 76 9.06 50.30 -3.25
N ARG A 77 9.15 51.50 -3.81
CA ARG A 77 10.34 52.26 -4.23
C ARG A 77 11.28 52.71 -3.13
#